data_AF-A0A534YR62-F1
#
_entry.id   AF-A0A534YR62-F1
#
_cell.length_a   1.000
_cell.length_b   1.000
_cell.length_c   1.000
_cell.angle_alpha   90.00
_cell.angle_beta   90.00
_cell.angle_gamma   90.00
#
_symmetry.space_group_name_H-M   'P 1'
#
loop_
_entity.id
_entity.type
_entity.pdbx_description
1 polymer ?
#
loop_
_entity_poly.entity_id
_entity_poly.type
_entity_poly.pdbx_seq_one_letter_code
_entity_poly.pdbx_strand_id
1 'polypeptide(L)'
;MKKAKKRSAREPSAASLREIPEVDFSRVKVRRNPYAARIAREGIVVQVGRGRPKRLLEVGGTRPRSVRFPDEIWKQIETTARARGLTVHAALREAILVWLRRAA
;
A
#
# COMPACT_ATOMS: atom_id res chain seq x y z
N MET A 1 2.29 -33.17 21.60
CA MET A 1 2.04 -31.88 20.92
C MET A 1 2.30 -30.74 21.88
N LYS A 2 3.30 -29.86 21.63
CA LYS A 2 3.57 -28.68 22.48
C LYS A 2 2.63 -27.53 22.09
N LYS A 3 1.76 -27.09 22.99
CA LYS A 3 0.92 -25.90 22.79
C LYS A 3 1.77 -24.63 22.97
N ALA A 4 1.78 -23.75 21.97
CA ALA A 4 2.43 -22.44 22.07
C ALA A 4 1.67 -21.54 23.07
N LYS A 5 2.39 -20.97 24.03
CA LYS A 5 1.85 -20.10 25.08
C LYS A 5 1.52 -18.72 24.47
N LYS A 6 0.23 -18.32 24.49
CA LYS A 6 -0.24 -16.98 24.12
C LYS A 6 0.52 -15.94 24.95
N ARG A 7 1.36 -15.10 24.33
CA ARG A 7 1.91 -13.90 24.98
C ARG A 7 0.87 -12.80 24.87
N SER A 8 0.32 -12.35 26.00
CA SER A 8 -0.51 -11.14 26.05
C SER A 8 0.33 -9.94 25.59
N ALA A 9 -0.31 -8.99 24.92
CA ALA A 9 0.30 -7.71 24.56
C ALA A 9 0.65 -6.98 25.86
N ARG A 10 1.90 -7.12 26.31
CA ARG A 10 2.41 -6.47 27.51
C ARG A 10 2.60 -4.99 27.19
N GLU A 11 2.10 -4.13 28.06
CA GLU A 11 2.37 -2.70 28.02
C GLU A 11 3.88 -2.45 27.92
N PRO A 12 4.32 -1.37 27.24
CA PRO A 12 5.73 -1.05 27.11
C PRO A 12 6.40 -0.94 28.48
N SER A 13 7.65 -1.40 28.57
CA SER A 13 8.40 -1.35 29.83
C SER A 13 8.76 0.09 30.18
N ALA A 14 8.95 0.37 31.48
CA ALA A 14 9.41 1.69 31.95
C ALA A 14 10.75 2.11 31.32
N ALA A 15 11.62 1.15 30.96
CA ALA A 15 12.85 1.42 30.24
C ALA A 15 12.59 1.91 28.81
N SER A 16 11.65 1.28 28.08
CA SER A 16 11.27 1.72 26.73
C SER A 16 10.60 3.10 26.72
N LEU A 17 9.91 3.49 27.80
CA LEU A 17 9.33 4.83 27.91
C LEU A 17 10.40 5.93 28.10
N ARG A 18 11.52 5.62 28.77
CA ARG A 18 12.65 6.55 28.94
C ARG A 18 13.48 6.76 27.68
N GLU A 19 13.46 5.80 26.76
CA GLU A 19 14.16 5.89 25.46
C GLU A 19 13.45 6.81 24.46
N ILE A 20 12.17 7.12 24.69
CA ILE A 20 11.43 8.05 23.84
C ILE A 20 11.92 9.46 24.17
N PRO A 21 12.47 10.22 23.20
CA PRO A 21 12.93 11.57 23.46
C PRO A 21 11.76 12.44 23.90
N GLU A 22 11.97 13.21 24.97
CA GLU A 22 11.01 14.20 25.44
C GLU A 22 10.85 15.28 24.34
N VAL A 23 9.71 15.25 23.65
CA VAL A 23 9.41 16.23 22.61
C VAL A 23 8.98 17.52 23.29
N ASP A 24 9.82 18.55 23.23
CA ASP A 24 9.45 19.90 23.64
C ASP A 24 8.53 20.54 22.58
N PHE A 25 7.22 20.51 22.85
CA PHE A 25 6.19 21.07 21.97
C PHE A 25 6.28 22.60 21.82
N SER A 26 7.06 23.30 22.65
CA SER A 26 7.29 24.75 22.50
C SER A 26 8.24 25.08 21.36
N ARG A 27 9.12 24.14 20.96
CA ARG A 27 10.14 24.32 19.92
C ARG A 27 9.73 23.72 18.57
N VAL A 28 8.67 22.91 18.53
CA VAL A 28 8.24 22.19 17.32
C VAL A 28 7.05 22.89 16.69
N LYS A 29 7.17 23.28 15.42
CA LYS A 29 6.06 23.82 14.63
C LYS A 29 5.11 22.69 14.23
N VAL A 30 4.05 22.48 15.01
CA VAL A 30 3.02 21.47 14.72
C VAL A 30 2.32 21.83 13.41
N ARG A 31 2.54 21.04 12.36
CA ARG A 31 1.86 21.21 11.07
C ARG A 31 0.57 20.40 11.04
N ARG A 32 -0.49 20.98 10.46
CA ARG A 32 -1.76 20.29 10.26
C ARG A 32 -1.54 19.10 9.32
N ASN A 33 -1.83 17.90 9.80
CA ASN A 33 -1.75 16.69 9.00
C ASN A 33 -2.89 16.71 7.95
N PRO A 34 -2.59 16.72 6.64
CA PRO A 34 -3.61 16.75 5.59
C PRO A 34 -4.51 15.51 5.60
N TYR A 35 -4.08 14.42 6.25
CA TYR A 35 -4.83 13.18 6.37
C TYR A 35 -5.61 13.04 7.68
N ALA A 36 -5.59 14.05 8.56
CA ALA A 36 -6.22 13.97 9.88
C ALA A 36 -7.71 13.61 9.82
N ALA A 37 -8.46 14.23 8.90
CA ALA A 37 -9.89 13.94 8.71
C ALA A 37 -10.14 12.51 8.23
N ARG A 38 -9.29 12.00 7.33
CA ARG A 38 -9.36 10.62 6.84
C ARG A 38 -9.07 9.62 7.96
N ILE A 39 -8.01 9.88 8.72
CA ILE A 39 -7.61 9.06 9.88
C ILE A 39 -8.71 9.02 10.94
N ALA A 40 -9.35 10.15 11.25
CA ALA A 40 -10.45 10.20 12.21
C ALA A 40 -11.66 9.37 11.75
N ARG A 41 -11.92 9.32 10.44
CA ARG A 41 -13.04 8.57 9.85
C ARG A 41 -12.76 7.07 9.73
N GLU A 42 -11.56 6.69 9.31
CA GLU A 42 -11.21 5.31 8.93
C GLU A 42 -10.47 4.57 10.05
N GLY A 43 -9.95 5.29 11.05
CA GLY A 43 -9.04 4.77 12.06
C GLY A 43 -7.60 4.63 11.53
N ILE A 44 -6.64 4.50 12.45
CA ILE A 44 -5.25 4.17 12.10
C ILE A 44 -5.08 2.66 12.23
N VAL A 45 -4.92 1.96 11.12
CA VAL A 45 -4.40 0.59 11.14
C VAL A 45 -2.87 0.68 11.24
N VAL A 46 -2.37 0.91 12.46
CA VAL A 46 -0.94 0.72 12.72
C VAL A 46 -0.70 -0.78 12.68
N GLN A 47 0.00 -1.27 11.65
CA GLN A 47 0.50 -2.64 11.67
C GLN A 47 1.58 -2.73 12.75
N VAL A 48 1.17 -3.00 13.99
CA VAL A 48 2.09 -3.12 15.13
C VAL A 48 2.81 -4.47 15.03
N GLY A 49 3.90 -4.49 14.28
CA GLY A 49 4.82 -5.62 14.18
C GLY A 49 6.22 -5.12 13.82
N ARG A 50 7.25 -5.57 14.54
CA ARG A 50 8.65 -5.31 14.15
C ARG A 50 9.00 -6.21 12.95
N GLY A 51 9.39 -5.61 11.82
CA GLY A 51 9.92 -6.33 10.65
C GLY A 51 9.56 -5.68 9.30
N ARG A 52 10.29 -6.06 8.25
CA ARG A 52 9.95 -5.70 6.85
C ARG A 52 8.56 -6.26 6.53
N PRO A 53 7.62 -5.47 5.97
CA PRO A 53 6.34 -6.00 5.53
C PRO A 53 6.59 -7.20 4.60
N LYS A 54 6.03 -8.36 4.95
CA LYS A 54 6.13 -9.55 4.11
C LYS A 54 5.27 -9.33 2.89
N ARG A 55 5.82 -9.64 1.71
CA ARG A 55 5.10 -9.70 0.43
C ARG A 55 3.77 -10.44 0.69
N LEU A 56 2.63 -9.80 0.38
CA LEU A 56 1.22 -10.20 0.67
C LEU A 56 0.51 -9.51 1.85
N LEU A 57 1.18 -8.69 2.67
CA LEU A 57 0.52 -7.84 3.70
C LEU A 57 0.08 -6.46 3.17
N GLU A 58 0.33 -6.17 1.89
CA GLU A 58 -0.18 -4.98 1.22
C GLU A 58 -1.69 -5.11 0.99
N VAL A 59 -2.41 -4.07 1.44
CA VAL A 59 -3.77 -3.65 1.05
C VAL A 59 -4.44 -4.58 0.04
N GLY A 60 -5.37 -5.41 0.52
CA GLY A 60 -6.32 -6.19 -0.28
C GLY A 60 -5.75 -6.73 -1.59
N GLY A 61 -5.06 -7.88 -1.52
CA GLY A 61 -4.36 -8.47 -2.65
C GLY A 61 -5.12 -8.35 -3.97
N THR A 62 -4.53 -7.63 -4.93
CA THR A 62 -5.02 -7.65 -6.31
C THR A 62 -4.96 -9.10 -6.78
N ARG A 63 -6.10 -9.71 -7.08
CA ARG A 63 -6.13 -11.09 -7.61
C ARG A 63 -5.37 -11.07 -8.94
N PRO A 64 -4.25 -11.80 -9.07
CA PRO A 64 -3.55 -11.87 -10.34
C PRO A 64 -4.50 -12.50 -11.36
N ARG A 65 -4.87 -11.73 -12.38
CA ARG A 65 -5.60 -12.23 -13.55
C ARG A 65 -4.63 -12.20 -14.72
N SER A 66 -4.26 -13.37 -15.22
CA SER A 66 -3.52 -13.49 -16.47
C SER A 66 -4.51 -13.49 -17.62
N VAL A 67 -4.33 -12.56 -18.56
CA VAL A 67 -5.09 -12.52 -19.82
C VAL A 67 -4.12 -12.93 -20.92
N ARG A 68 -4.49 -13.94 -21.70
CA ARG A 68 -3.73 -14.34 -22.89
C ARG A 68 -4.28 -13.57 -24.08
N PHE A 69 -3.42 -12.75 -24.68
CA PHE A 69 -3.70 -12.11 -25.96
C PHE A 69 -2.81 -12.72 -27.05
N PRO A 70 -3.26 -12.72 -28.31
CA PRO A 70 -2.40 -12.99 -29.46
C PRO A 70 -1.20 -12.03 -29.50
N ASP A 71 -0.09 -12.49 -30.09
CA ASP A 71 1.15 -11.72 -30.18
C ASP A 71 0.98 -10.38 -30.91
N GLU A 72 0.07 -10.33 -31.88
CA GLU A 72 -0.24 -9.11 -32.64
C GLU A 72 -0.77 -8.00 -31.73
N ILE A 73 -1.63 -8.35 -30.77
CA ILE A 73 -2.18 -7.40 -29.80
C ILE A 73 -1.08 -6.92 -28.86
N TRP A 74 -0.20 -7.83 -28.41
CA TRP A 74 0.93 -7.45 -27.57
C TRP A 74 1.86 -6.47 -28.28
N LYS A 75 2.21 -6.72 -29.54
CA LYS A 75 3.04 -5.81 -30.36
C LYS A 75 2.42 -4.41 -30.47
N GLN A 76 1.10 -4.32 -30.64
CA GLN A 76 0.39 -3.03 -30.68
C GLN A 76 0.44 -2.30 -29.33
N ILE A 77 0.24 -3.01 -28.22
CA ILE A 77 0.31 -2.42 -26.86
C ILE A 77 1.73 -1.94 -26.57
N GLU A 78 2.76 -2.72 -26.93
CA GLU A 78 4.17 -2.33 -26.76
C GLU A 78 4.54 -1.09 -27.57
N THR A 79 4.08 -1.03 -28.82
CA THR A 79 4.31 0.14 -29.68
C THR A 79 3.66 1.39 -29.08
N THR A 80 2.42 1.26 -28.59
CA THR A 80 1.69 2.34 -27.93
C THR A 80 2.36 2.77 -26.63
N ALA A 81 2.82 1.81 -25.83
CA ALA A 81 3.53 2.06 -24.58
C ALA A 81 4.82 2.84 -24.84
N ARG A 82 5.61 2.40 -25.84
CA ARG A 82 6.86 3.07 -26.25
C ARG A 82 6.61 4.49 -26.75
N ALA A 83 5.61 4.70 -27.61
CA ALA A 83 5.27 6.01 -28.15
C ALA A 83 4.86 7.01 -27.05
N ARG A 84 4.26 6.52 -25.96
CA ARG A 84 3.77 7.35 -24.84
C ARG A 84 4.71 7.41 -23.64
N GLY A 85 5.85 6.72 -23.68
CA GLY A 85 6.75 6.59 -22.53
C GLY A 85 6.12 5.88 -21.32
N LEU A 86 5.16 4.97 -21.57
CA LEU A 86 4.46 4.20 -20.54
C LEU A 86 5.04 2.78 -20.42
N THR A 87 4.77 2.13 -19.29
CA THR A 87 4.97 0.68 -19.19
C THR A 87 3.86 -0.06 -19.95
N VAL A 88 4.16 -1.26 -20.45
CA VAL A 88 3.17 -2.12 -21.15
C VAL A 88 1.92 -2.35 -20.29
N HIS A 89 2.09 -2.55 -18.99
CA HIS A 89 0.98 -2.73 -18.04
C HIS A 89 0.13 -1.46 -17.89
N ALA A 90 0.74 -0.27 -17.89
CA ALA A 90 0.01 0.99 -17.83
C ALA A 90 -0.79 1.23 -19.11
N ALA A 91 -0.18 0.99 -20.28
CA ALA A 91 -0.86 1.09 -21.58
C ALA A 91 -2.06 0.14 -21.69
N LEU A 92 -1.89 -1.12 -21.23
CA LEU A 92 -3.00 -2.09 -21.17
C LEU A 92 -4.13 -1.59 -20.26
N ARG A 93 -3.80 -1.04 -19.08
CA ARG A 93 -4.80 -0.52 -18.14
C ARG A 93 -5.59 0.64 -18.75
N GLU A 94 -4.92 1.57 -19.41
CA GLU A 94 -5.59 2.67 -20.13
C GLU A 94 -6.53 2.15 -21.22
N ALA A 95 -6.06 1.21 -22.04
CA ALA A 95 -6.86 0.63 -23.12
C ALA A 95 -8.15 -0.02 -22.58
N ILE A 96 -8.05 -0.79 -21.49
CA ILE A 96 -9.22 -1.40 -20.82
C ILE A 96 -10.19 -0.32 -20.32
N LEU A 97 -9.68 0.74 -19.67
CA LEU A 97 -10.53 1.83 -19.17
C LEU A 97 -11.25 2.58 -20.31
N VAL A 98 -10.56 2.81 -21.43
CA VAL A 98 -11.17 3.43 -22.61
C VAL A 98 -12.24 2.51 -23.20
N TRP A 99 -11.98 1.21 -23.31
CA TRP A 99 -12.97 0.24 -23.79
C TRP A 99 -14.21 0.20 -22.89
N LEU A 100 -14.03 0.15 -21.57
CA LEU A 100 -15.13 0.16 -20.60
C LEU A 100 -16.00 1.42 -20.73
N ARG A 101 -15.39 2.60 -20.93
CA ARG A 101 -16.13 3.86 -21.13
C ARG A 101 -16.91 3.91 -22.43
N ARG A 102 -16.48 3.17 -23.47
CA ARG A 102 -17.18 3.09 -24.75
C ARG A 102 -18.30 2.05 -24.74
N ALA A 103 -18.18 1.04 -23.89
CA ALA A 103 -19.16 -0.04 -23.74
C ALA A 103 -20.30 0.29 -22.77
N ALA A 104 -20.14 1.34 -21.95
CA ALA A 104 -21.15 1.91 -21.07
C ALA A 104 -21.95 2.99 -21.81
#